data_AF-A0A974AR74-F1
#
_entry.id   AF-A0A974AR74-F1
#
_cell.length_a   1.000
_cell.length_b   1.000
_cell.length_c   1.000
_cell.angle_alpha   90.00
_cell.angle_beta   90.00
_cell.angle_gamma   90.00
#
_symmetry.space_group_name_H-M   'P 1'
#
loop_
_entity.id
_entity.type
_entity.pdbx_description
1 polymer ?
#
loop_
_entity_poly.entity_id
_entity_poly.type
_entity_poly.pdbx_seq_one_letter_code
_entity_poly.pdbx_strand_id
1 'polypeptide(L)' 'MIKTARHTVKLDPSRALVIEPTGQRVLVTVTVAGANLTSWTITRDQADALVTALEIASAQAADLERSL' A
#
# COMPACT_ATOMS: atom_id res chain seq x y z
N MET A 1 6.97 0.49 11.94
CA MET A 1 7.73 -0.72 11.57
C MET A 1 6.83 -1.65 10.77
N ILE A 2 6.98 -1.70 9.45
CA ILE A 2 6.42 -2.78 8.62
C ILE A 2 7.00 -4.07 9.17
N LYS A 3 6.16 -4.78 9.93
CA LYS A 3 6.39 -6.19 10.25
C LYS A 3 6.49 -6.91 8.91
N THR A 4 7.25 -8.00 8.85
CA THR A 4 7.67 -8.76 7.65
C THR A 4 6.55 -9.33 6.75
N ALA A 5 5.33 -8.79 6.84
CA ALA A 5 4.15 -9.15 6.09
C ALA A 5 3.96 -8.26 4.87
N ARG A 6 3.53 -8.88 3.78
CA ARG A 6 3.02 -8.21 2.58
C ARG A 6 1.79 -7.39 2.93
N HIS A 7 1.76 -6.12 2.52
CA HIS A 7 0.61 -5.24 2.64
C HIS A 7 0.00 -5.01 1.25
N THR A 8 -1.32 -5.07 1.14
CA THR A 8 -2.02 -4.88 -0.15
C THR A 8 -3.12 -3.84 0.05
N VAL A 9 -3.03 -2.74 -0.69
CA VAL A 9 -4.06 -1.71 -0.72
C VAL A 9 -4.83 -1.84 -2.04
N LYS A 10 -6.10 -2.23 -1.94
CA LYS A 10 -7.00 -2.24 -3.10
C LYS A 10 -7.41 -0.82 -3.42
N LEU A 11 -7.19 -0.39 -4.65
CA LEU A 11 -7.60 0.92 -5.14
C LEU A 11 -8.98 0.82 -5.79
N ASP A 12 -9.22 -0.26 -6.54
CA ASP A 12 -10.49 -0.61 -7.16
C ASP A 12 -10.56 -2.15 -7.38
N PRO A 13 -11.65 -2.72 -7.91
CA PRO A 13 -11.79 -4.17 -8.10
C PRO A 13 -10.68 -4.80 -8.97
N SER A 14 -10.07 -4.02 -9.85
CA SER A 14 -9.03 -4.46 -10.78
C SER A 14 -7.64 -3.98 -10.38
N ARG A 15 -7.51 -2.97 -9.52
CA ARG A 15 -6.22 -2.34 -9.20
C ARG A 15 -5.84 -2.47 -7.73
N ALA A 16 -4.58 -2.80 -7.49
CA ALA A 16 -4.01 -2.84 -6.16
C ALA A 16 -2.56 -2.38 -6.12
N LEU A 17 -2.19 -1.72 -5.02
CA LEU A 17 -0.82 -1.46 -4.62
C LEU A 17 -0.38 -2.58 -3.67
N VAL A 18 0.72 -3.24 -4.00
CA VAL A 18 1.32 -4.30 -3.17
C VAL A 18 2.65 -3.79 -2.63
N ILE A 19 2.82 -3.85 -1.31
CA ILE A 19 4.03 -3.46 -0.60
C ILE A 19 4.60 -4.71 0.06
N GLU A 20 5.77 -5.15 -0.39
CA GLU A 20 6.40 -6.39 0.05
C GLU A 20 7.80 -6.13 0.60
N PRO A 21 8.05 -6.37 1.89
CA PRO A 21 9.37 -6.20 2.46
C PRO A 21 10.34 -7.28 1.96
N THR A 22 11.43 -6.86 1.32
CA THR A 22 12.51 -7.71 0.78
C THR A 22 13.82 -7.38 1.50
N GLY A 23 14.00 -7.93 2.71
CA GLY A 23 15.16 -7.64 3.55
C GLY A 23 15.16 -6.20 4.07
N GLN A 24 16.22 -5.42 3.75
CA GLN A 24 16.35 -4.00 4.12
C GLN A 24 15.58 -3.04 3.18
N ARG A 25 15.16 -3.51 1.99
CA ARG A 25 14.39 -2.71 1.03
C ARG A 25 12.96 -3.23 0.95
N VAL A 26 12.08 -2.44 0.35
CA VAL A 26 10.67 -2.80 0.16
C VAL A 26 10.32 -2.66 -1.31
N LEU A 27 9.78 -3.72 -1.90
CA LEU A 27 9.24 -3.71 -3.24
C LEU A 27 7.82 -3.14 -3.19
N VAL A 28 7.56 -2.14 -4.01
CA VAL A 28 6.22 -1.61 -4.23
C VAL A 28 5.82 -1.92 -5.66
N THR A 29 4.66 -2.56 -5.83
CA THR A 29 4.16 -3.00 -7.13
C THR A 29 2.75 -2.49 -7.35
N VAL A 30 2.50 -1.93 -8.53
CA VAL A 30 1.15 -1.60 -8.98
C VAL A 30 0.64 -2.74 -9.85
N THR A 31 -0.45 -3.35 -9.41
CA THR A 31 -1.13 -4.43 -10.13
C THR A 31 -2.43 -3.93 -10.75
N VAL A 32 -2.70 -4.33 -11.99
CA VAL A 32 -3.95 -4.09 -12.71
C VAL A 32 -4.41 -5.40 -13.35
N ALA A 33 -5.63 -5.84 -13.03
CA ALA A 33 -6.19 -7.13 -13.44
C ALA A 33 -5.26 -8.31 -13.17
N GLY A 34 -4.51 -8.28 -12.06
CA GLY A 34 -3.53 -9.30 -11.69
C GLY A 34 -2.18 -9.21 -12.39
N ALA A 35 -1.99 -8.28 -13.35
CA ALA A 35 -0.71 -8.03 -14.00
C ALA A 35 0.07 -6.93 -13.28
N ASN A 36 1.36 -7.16 -13.03
CA ASN A 36 2.28 -6.14 -12.51
C ASN A 36 2.60 -5.15 -13.64
N LEU A 37 2.13 -3.90 -13.53
CA LEU A 37 2.40 -2.87 -14.55
C LEU A 37 3.72 -2.16 -14.30
N THR A 38 4.03 -1.91 -13.03
CA THR A 38 5.26 -1.23 -12.63
C THR A 38 5.65 -1.65 -11.22
N SER A 39 6.94 -1.69 -10.96
CA SER A 39 7.49 -1.93 -9.64
C SER A 39 8.72 -1.08 -9.39
N TRP A 40 8.91 -0.70 -8.13
CA TRP A 40 10.07 0.05 -7.68
C TRP A 40 10.43 -0.36 -6.26
N THR A 41 11.66 -0.04 -5.84
CA THR A 41 12.16 -0.42 -4.51
C THR A 41 12.45 0.80 -3.66
N ILE A 42 11.82 0.90 -2.49
CA ILE A 42 12.01 1.98 -1.52
C ILE A 42 12.74 1.49 -0.27
N THR A 43 13.15 2.41 0.60
CA THR A 43 13.66 2.06 1.94
C THR A 43 12.51 1.62 2.85
N ARG A 44 12.84 0.88 3.93
CA ARG A 44 11.84 0.48 4.93
C ARG A 44 11.15 1.69 5.57
N ASP A 45 11.89 2.74 5.90
CA ASP A 45 11.31 3.94 6.53
C ASP A 45 10.33 4.67 5.61
N GLN A 46 10.64 4.73 4.30
CA GLN A 46 9.72 5.26 3.30
C GLN A 46 8.44 4.42 3.18
N ALA A 47 8.57 3.10 3.24
CA ALA A 47 7.44 2.19 3.18
C ALA A 47 6.55 2.32 4.42
N ASP A 48 7.15 2.42 5.62
CA ASP A 48 6.44 2.65 6.87
C ASP A 48 5.60 3.92 6.79
N ALA A 49 6.20 5.03 6.34
CA ALA A 49 5.50 6.30 6.16
C ALA A 49 4.34 6.19 5.16
N LEU A 50 4.54 5.44 4.06
CA LEU A 50 3.50 5.21 3.05
C LEU A 50 2.31 4.42 3.62
N VAL A 51 2.57 3.32 4.36
CA VAL A 51 1.50 2.52 4.97
C VAL A 51 0.71 3.36 5.97
N THR A 52 1.38 4.12 6.84
CA THR A 52 0.70 4.99 7.81
C THR A 52 -0.14 6.07 7.11
N ALA A 53 0.36 6.69 6.05
CA ALA A 53 -0.41 7.66 5.28
C ALA A 53 -1.66 7.05 4.63
N LEU A 54 -1.56 5.81 4.11
CA LEU A 54 -2.68 5.09 3.51
C LEU A 54 -3.73 4.68 4.56
N GLU A 55 -3.30 4.24 5.74
CA GLU A 55 -4.20 3.93 6.85
C GLU A 55 -4.98 5.18 7.29
N ILE A 56 -4.30 6.32 7.45
CA ILE A 56 -4.95 7.61 7.79
C ILE A 56 -5.96 8.02 6.71
N ALA A 57 -5.58 7.96 5.43
CA ALA A 57 -6.48 8.32 4.33
C ALA A 57 -7.73 7.41 4.30
N SER A 58 -7.56 6.11 4.58
CA SER A 58 -8.67 5.16 4.64
C SER A 58 -9.64 5.46 5.80
N ALA A 59 -9.09 5.81 6.98
CA ALA A 59 -9.89 6.19 8.14
C ALA A 59 -10.68 7.49 7.89
N GLN A 60 -10.07 8.49 7.25
CA GLN A 60 -10.74 9.73 6.90
C GLN A 60 -11.85 9.53 5.86
N ALA A 61 -11.63 8.67 4.86
CA ALA A 61 -12.66 8.32 3.89
C ALA A 61 -13.87 7.66 4.57
N ALA A 62 -13.62 6.73 5.49
CA ALA A 62 -14.68 6.05 6.24
C ALA A 62 -15.45 6.98 7.19
N ASP A 63 -14.80 8.01 7.73
CA ASP A 63 -15.45 9.02 8.58
C ASP A 63 -16.36 9.95 7.77
N LEU A 64 -15.93 10.33 6.56
CA LEU A 64 -16.73 11.10 5.63
C LEU A 64 -17.99 10.35 5.18
N GLU A 65 -17.87 9.05 4.88
CA GLU A 65 -19.03 8.20 4.51
C GLU A 65 -20.04 8.05 5.65
N ARG A 66 -19.61 8.08 6.92
CA ARG A 66 -20.52 8.06 8.07
C ARG A 66 -21.24 9.37 8.33
N SER A 67 -20.70 10.47 7.81
CA SER A 67 -21.22 11.82 8.02
C SER A 67 -22.19 12.29 6.93
N LEU A 68 -22.43 11.44 5.92
CA LEU A 68 -23.37 11.62 4.79
C LEU A 68 -24.66 10.80 5.02
#